data_AF-A0A392NLE6-F1
#
_entry.id   AF-A0A392NLE6-F1
#
_cell.length_a   1.000
_cell.length_b   1.000
_cell.length_c   1.000
_cell.angle_alpha   90.00
_cell.angle_beta   90.00
_cell.angle_gamma   90.00
#
_symmetry.space_group_name_H-M   'P 1'
#
loop_
_entity.id
_entity.type
_entity.pdbx_description
1 polymer ?
#
loop_
_entity_poly.entity_id
_entity_poly.type
_entity_poly.pdbx_seq_one_letter_code
_entity_poly.pdbx_strand_id
1 'polypeptide(L)' 'MQGEDKIIVQVIYVRDGAIVKNITPEMFEKESGYEVKECEVAVVYGVSPIPPSSVQEGSDEESSP' A
#
# COMPACT_ATOMS: atom_id res chain seq x y z
N MET A 1 -10.58 6.96 12.22
CA MET A 1 -10.97 6.31 10.95
C MET A 1 -9.68 5.91 10.28
N GLN A 2 -9.41 4.61 10.16
CA GLN A 2 -8.36 4.12 9.26
C GLN A 2 -8.79 4.51 7.85
N GLY A 3 -7.89 5.13 7.09
CA GLY A 3 -8.19 5.72 5.79
C GLY A 3 -8.99 4.79 4.89
N GLU A 4 -10.03 5.34 4.27
CA GLU A 4 -10.91 4.63 3.33
C GLU A 4 -10.23 4.47 1.96
N ASP A 5 -8.91 4.27 1.95
CA ASP A 5 -8.18 4.07 0.71
C ASP A 5 -8.51 2.68 0.17
N LYS A 6 -8.85 2.65 -1.12
CA LYS A 6 -9.19 1.44 -1.86
C LYS A 6 -8.18 1.26 -2.98
N ILE A 7 -7.57 0.09 -3.03
CA ILE A 7 -6.69 -0.32 -4.12
C ILE A 7 -7.47 -1.28 -4.99
N ILE A 8 -7.53 -0.99 -6.27
CA ILE A 8 -8.08 -1.90 -7.27
C ILE A 8 -6.90 -2.55 -7.99
N VAL A 9 -6.84 -3.88 -7.93
CA VAL A 9 -5.82 -4.67 -8.64
C VAL A 9 -6.49 -5.36 -9.81
N GLN A 10 -5.99 -5.10 -11.02
CA GLN A 10 -6.40 -5.81 -12.23
C GLN A 10 -5.35 -6.82 -12.64
N VAL A 11 -5.79 -8.00 -13.06
CA VAL A 11 -4.96 -9.13 -13.45
C VAL A 11 -5.46 -9.69 -14.78
N ILE A 12 -4.53 -10.01 -15.67
CA ILE A 12 -4.79 -10.72 -16.92
C ILE A 12 -3.91 -11.95 -17.02
N TYR A 13 -4.40 -12.98 -17.72
CA TYR A 13 -3.58 -14.13 -18.08
C TYR A 13 -2.98 -13.91 -19.45
N VAL A 14 -1.64 -13.87 -19.51
CA VAL A 14 -0.89 -13.75 -20.75
C VAL A 14 -0.31 -15.12 -21.16
N ARG A 15 0.02 -15.28 -22.44
CA ARG A 15 0.68 -16.49 -22.93
C ARG A 15 2.09 -16.63 -22.36
N ASP A 16 2.54 -17.87 -22.21
CA ASP A 16 3.92 -18.17 -21.80
C ASP A 16 4.94 -17.46 -22.71
N GLY A 17 5.98 -16.92 -22.09
CA GLY A 17 7.02 -16.14 -22.78
C GLY A 17 6.73 -14.65 -22.94
N ALA A 18 5.58 -14.16 -22.45
CA ALA A 18 5.35 -12.72 -22.33
C ALA A 18 6.40 -12.08 -21.40
N ILE A 19 7.09 -11.06 -21.90
CA ILE A 19 8.04 -10.28 -21.11
C ILE A 19 7.42 -8.94 -20.72
N VAL A 20 7.97 -8.29 -19.69
CA VAL A 20 7.49 -6.99 -19.17
C VAL A 20 7.30 -5.94 -20.27
N LYS A 21 8.18 -5.93 -21.28
CA LYS A 21 8.09 -4.99 -22.41
C LYS A 21 6.88 -5.20 -23.33
N ASN A 22 6.24 -6.36 -23.28
CA ASN A 22 5.03 -6.66 -24.07
C ASN A 22 3.75 -6.32 -23.33
N ILE A 23 3.83 -5.96 -22.05
CA ILE A 23 2.66 -5.61 -21.25
C ILE A 23 2.31 -4.15 -21.52
N THR A 24 1.10 -3.92 -22.02
CA THR A 24 0.60 -2.57 -22.33
C THR A 24 -0.75 -2.34 -21.63
N PRO A 25 -1.14 -1.08 -21.37
CA PRO A 25 -2.41 -0.77 -20.70
C PRO A 25 -3.62 -1.30 -21.46
N GLU A 26 -3.58 -1.31 -22.79
CA GLU A 26 -4.69 -1.74 -23.65
C GLU A 26 -5.04 -3.22 -23.43
N MET A 27 -4.11 -4.03 -22.90
CA MET A 27 -4.37 -5.44 -22.56
C MET A 27 -5.35 -5.61 -21.38
N PHE A 28 -5.57 -4.57 -20.58
CA PHE A 28 -6.51 -4.58 -19.45
C PHE A 28 -7.87 -3.97 -19.80
N GLU A 29 -8.06 -3.52 -21.04
CA GLU A 29 -9.36 -3.07 -21.52
C GLU A 29 -10.30 -4.25 -21.76
N LYS A 30 -11.61 -4.03 -21.58
CA LYS A 30 -12.64 -5.06 -21.77
C LYS A 30 -12.71 -5.61 -23.21
N GLU A 31 -12.22 -4.83 -24.17
CA GLU A 31 -12.27 -5.13 -25.61
C GLU A 31 -11.00 -5.85 -26.11
N SER A 32 -9.99 -6.00 -25.25
CA SER A 32 -8.68 -6.57 -25.60
C SER A 32 -8.70 -8.08 -25.88
N GLY A 33 -9.80 -8.76 -25.56
CA GLY A 33 -9.94 -10.21 -25.65
C GLY A 33 -9.26 -10.98 -24.51
N TYR A 34 -8.59 -10.30 -23.56
CA TYR A 34 -8.08 -10.92 -22.35
C TYR A 34 -9.17 -11.03 -21.28
N GLU A 35 -9.12 -12.09 -20.49
CA GLU A 35 -9.92 -12.19 -19.27
C GLU A 35 -9.30 -11.29 -18.19
N VAL A 36 -9.89 -10.11 -17.99
CA VAL A 36 -9.48 -9.16 -16.95
C VAL A 36 -10.22 -9.48 -15.65
N LYS A 37 -9.46 -9.82 -14.61
CA LYS A 37 -9.99 -10.03 -13.25
C LYS A 37 -9.64 -8.83 -12.39
N GLU A 38 -10.63 -8.35 -11.63
CA GLU A 38 -10.48 -7.22 -10.73
C GLU A 38 -10.66 -7.65 -9.27
N CYS A 39 -9.78 -7.18 -8.39
CA CYS A 39 -9.83 -7.43 -6.96
C CYS A 39 -9.67 -6.10 -6.20
N GLU A 40 -10.69 -5.75 -5.40
CA GLU A 40 -10.66 -4.58 -4.53
C GLU A 40 -10.06 -4.96 -3.17
N VAL A 41 -9.07 -4.19 -2.73
CA VAL A 41 -8.37 -4.37 -1.46
C VAL A 41 -8.49 -3.08 -0.65
N ALA A 42 -9.02 -3.20 0.57
CA ALA A 42 -9.10 -2.09 1.51
C ALA A 42 -7.76 -1.88 2.23
N VAL A 43 -7.33 -0.64 2.39
CA VAL A 43 -6.10 -0.29 3.11
C VAL A 43 -6.40 -0.12 4.59
N VAL A 44 -5.62 -0.79 5.43
CA VAL A 44 -5.75 -0.73 6.89
C VAL A 44 -4.47 -0.14 7.48
N TYR A 45 -4.54 1.10 7.96
CA TYR A 45 -3.40 1.79 8.57
C TYR A 45 -3.24 1.40 10.05
N GLY A 46 -2.28 0.53 10.37
CA GLY A 46 -1.98 0.16 11.75
C GLY A 46 -1.26 1.26 12.51
N VAL A 47 -1.66 1.53 13.76
CA VAL A 47 -0.84 2.29 14.72
C VAL A 47 0.14 1.33 15.37
N SER A 48 1.42 1.69 15.45
CA SER A 48 2.41 0.88 16.16
C SER A 48 1.99 0.72 17.63
N PRO A 49 2.02 -0.50 18.20
CA PRO A 49 1.61 -0.74 19.59
C PRO A 49 2.59 -0.16 20.62
N ILE A 50 3.74 0.38 20.18
CA ILE A 50 4.73 1.00 21.07
C ILE A 50 4.17 2.36 21.52
N PRO A 51 3.87 2.57 22.82
CA PRO A 51 3.56 3.91 23.31
C PRO A 51 4.74 4.82 22.99
N PRO A 52 4.53 6.09 22.59
CA PRO A 52 5.64 7.03 22.46
C PRO A 52 6.35 7.00 23.82
N SER A 53 7.60 6.54 23.84
CA SER A 53 8.33 6.43 25.10
C SER A 53 8.25 7.79 25.78
N SER A 54 7.83 7.82 27.05
CA SER A 54 8.08 8.97 27.92
C SER A 54 9.59 9.08 28.09
N VAL A 55 10.27 9.60 27.07
CA VAL A 55 11.58 10.20 27.26
C VAL A 55 11.29 11.32 28.25
N GLN A 56 11.63 11.12 29.51
CA GLN A 56 11.61 12.20 30.48
C GLN A 56 12.49 13.29 29.86
N GLU A 57 11.89 14.42 29.49
CA GLU A 57 12.66 15.65 29.31
C GLU A 57 13.42 15.82 30.62
N GLY A 58 14.75 15.67 30.54
CA GLY A 58 15.63 15.88 31.67
C GLY A 58 15.35 17.27 32.21
N SER A 59 14.85 17.31 33.45
CA SER A 59 14.75 18.54 34.22
C SER A 59 16.17 19.03 34.46
N ASP A 60 16.67 19.93 33.62
CA ASP A 60 17.79 20.81 33.97
C ASP A 60 17.28 21.83 35.02
N GLU A 61 17.00 21.33 36.23
CA GLU A 61 16.95 22.16 37.43
C GLU A 61 18.15 21.78 38.28
N GLU A 62 19.35 22.07 37.78
CA GLU A 62 20.53 22.23 38.62
C GLU A 62 20.37 23.54 39.39
N SER A 63 19.58 23.48 40.45
CA SER A 63 19.59 24.46 41.53
C SER A 63 20.87 24.30 42.36
N SER A 64 21.71 25.33 42.30
CA SER A 64 22.58 25.89 43.37
C SER A 64 23.76 25.01 43.86
N PRO A 65 24.88 25.63 44.31
CA PRO A 65 24.93 26.60 45.43
C PRO A 65 25.01 28.08 45.06
#